data_AF-A0A420VD17-F1
#
_entry.id   AF-A0A420VD17-F1
#
_cell.length_a   1.000
_cell.length_b   1.000
_cell.length_c   1.000
_cell.angle_alpha   90.00
_cell.angle_beta   90.00
_cell.angle_gamma   90.00
#
_symmetry.space_group_name_H-M   'P 1'
#
loop_
_entity.id
_entity.type
_entity.pdbx_description
1 polymer ?
#
loop_
_entity_poly.entity_id
_entity_poly.type
_entity_poly.pdbx_seq_one_letter_code
_entity_poly.pdbx_strand_id
1 'polypeptide(L)'
;MKNLNTAALSMNWKIIPGEKAIFHGLKRMMDIRRKQPAFSPYAPQKILELGDHVFALKRENEHTGESVYLVVNVRPNRQGKGRFGIKRRGFVYG
;
A
#
# COMPACT_ATOMS: atom_id res chain seq x y z
N MET A 1 25.92 45.06 18.60
CA MET A 1 24.69 44.26 18.79
C MET A 1 23.82 44.44 17.55
N LYS A 2 23.61 43.39 16.75
CA LYS A 2 22.69 43.42 15.59
C LYS A 2 21.45 42.62 15.97
N ASN A 3 20.29 43.27 15.94
CA ASN A 3 18.99 42.68 16.24
C ASN A 3 18.71 41.50 15.32
N LEU A 4 18.60 40.30 15.89
CA LEU A 4 18.04 39.15 15.20
C LEU A 4 16.54 39.38 15.08
N ASN A 5 16.11 39.69 13.86
CA ASN A 5 14.71 39.86 13.51
C ASN A 5 14.02 38.49 13.62
N THR A 6 13.24 38.29 14.68
CA THR A 6 12.48 37.07 15.01
C THR A 6 11.45 36.68 13.93
N ALA A 7 11.24 37.51 12.91
CA ALA A 7 10.32 37.26 11.80
C ALA A 7 10.83 36.25 10.75
N ALA A 8 12.10 35.82 10.79
CA ALA A 8 12.62 34.81 9.85
C ALA A 8 12.30 33.35 10.24
N LEU A 9 11.67 33.13 11.40
CA LEU A 9 11.33 31.81 11.92
C LEU A 9 9.85 31.43 11.75
N SER A 10 9.06 32.17 10.97
CA SER A 10 7.73 31.70 10.58
C SER A 10 7.83 30.71 9.41
N MET A 11 8.02 29.45 9.79
CA MET A 11 7.63 28.22 9.09
C MET A 11 6.89 28.45 7.77
N ASN A 12 7.64 28.60 6.67
CA ASN A 12 7.12 28.30 5.35
C ASN A 12 7.22 26.78 5.15
N TRP A 13 6.37 26.04 5.86
CA TRP A 13 6.11 24.62 5.57
C TRP A 13 5.36 24.58 4.24
N LYS A 14 6.09 24.75 3.16
CA LYS A 14 5.56 24.53 1.82
C LYS A 14 5.25 23.04 1.78
N ILE A 15 3.98 22.65 1.96
CA ILE A 15 3.54 21.26 1.78
C ILE A 15 4.10 20.81 0.45
N ILE A 16 5.09 19.91 0.47
CA ILE A 16 5.63 19.37 -0.76
C ILE A 16 4.46 18.57 -1.36
N PRO A 17 4.04 18.81 -2.62
CA PRO A 17 2.86 18.16 -3.19
C PRO A 17 2.83 16.63 -3.03
N GLY A 18 4.02 16.01 -2.92
CA GLY A 18 4.19 14.59 -2.66
C GLY A 18 3.81 14.12 -1.25
N GLU A 19 4.07 14.90 -0.18
CA GLU A 19 3.85 14.45 1.20
C GLU A 19 2.36 14.24 1.50
N LYS A 20 1.52 15.17 1.06
CA LYS A 20 0.06 15.06 1.21
C LYS A 20 -0.48 13.85 0.44
N ALA A 21 0.01 13.62 -0.78
CA ALA A 21 -0.37 12.46 -1.59
C ALA A 21 0.06 11.14 -0.94
N ILE A 22 1.30 11.07 -0.42
CA ILE A 22 1.81 9.91 0.32
C ILE A 22 0.95 9.65 1.55
N PHE A 23 0.69 10.69 2.37
CA PHE A 23 -0.12 10.56 3.57
C PHE A 23 -1.54 10.06 3.28
N HIS A 24 -2.22 10.63 2.28
CA HIS A 24 -3.54 10.16 1.88
C HIS A 24 -3.50 8.74 1.32
N GLY A 25 -2.47 8.38 0.57
CA GLY A 25 -2.24 7.02 0.09
C GLY A 25 -2.11 6.01 1.24
N LEU A 26 -1.27 6.32 2.23
CA LEU A 26 -1.08 5.50 3.43
C LEU A 26 -2.39 5.35 4.21
N LYS A 27 -3.10 6.46 4.46
CA LYS A 27 -4.39 6.44 5.16
C LYS A 27 -5.41 5.54 4.44
N ARG A 28 -5.52 5.67 3.11
CA ARG A 28 -6.39 4.82 2.29
C ARG A 28 -6.01 3.34 2.40
N MET A 29 -4.72 3.00 2.38
CA MET A 29 -4.27 1.62 2.54
C MET A 29 -4.62 1.05 3.92
N MET A 30 -4.47 1.84 4.99
CA MET A 30 -4.89 1.43 6.34
C MET A 30 -6.40 1.17 6.41
N ASP A 31 -7.21 2.02 5.81
CA ASP A 31 -8.67 1.85 5.77
C ASP A 31 -9.09 0.57 5.02
N ILE A 32 -8.44 0.26 3.88
CA ILE A 32 -8.65 -0.99 3.15
C ILE A 32 -8.22 -2.18 4.02
N ARG A 33 -7.05 -2.10 4.66
CA ARG A 33 -6.52 -3.18 5.51
C ARG A 33 -7.47 -3.52 6.66
N ARG A 34 -8.04 -2.51 7.34
CA ARG A 34 -8.97 -2.71 8.46
C ARG A 34 -10.26 -3.42 8.06
N LYS A 35 -10.72 -3.23 6.84
CA LYS A 35 -12.02 -3.75 6.36
C LYS A 35 -11.93 -5.14 5.73
N GLN A 36 -10.72 -5.66 5.50
CA GLN A 36 -10.54 -6.86 4.68
C GLN A 36 -10.07 -8.07 5.52
N PRO A 37 -10.93 -9.09 5.73
CA PRO A 37 -10.69 -10.27 6.55
C PRO A 37 -9.38 -11.03 6.26
N ALA A 38 -8.95 -11.10 5.00
CA ALA A 38 -7.69 -11.73 4.60
C ALA A 38 -6.43 -11.01 5.13
N PHE A 39 -6.57 -9.78 5.66
CA PHE A 39 -5.49 -9.08 6.37
C PHE A 39 -5.47 -9.32 7.88
N SER A 40 -6.33 -10.21 8.41
CA SER A 40 -6.19 -10.70 9.79
C SER A 40 -4.75 -11.14 10.05
N PRO A 41 -4.15 -10.82 11.22
CA PRO A 41 -2.80 -11.27 11.55
C PRO A 41 -2.68 -12.81 11.57
N TYR A 42 -3.80 -13.51 11.78
CA TYR A 42 -3.86 -14.97 11.81
C TYR A 42 -4.21 -15.60 10.44
N ALA A 43 -4.52 -14.80 9.42
CA ALA A 43 -4.80 -15.33 8.10
C ALA A 43 -3.52 -15.92 7.47
N PRO A 44 -3.54 -17.17 6.98
CA PRO A 44 -2.38 -17.80 6.34
C PRO A 44 -1.94 -17.04 5.08
N GLN A 45 -0.68 -17.23 4.74
CA GLN A 45 -0.04 -16.64 3.56
C GLN A 45 0.67 -17.73 2.75
N LYS A 46 0.52 -17.66 1.42
CA LYS A 46 1.21 -18.52 0.46
C LYS A 46 1.96 -17.67 -0.56
N ILE A 47 3.24 -17.96 -0.79
CA ILE A 47 4.03 -17.37 -1.88
C ILE A 47 3.55 -17.96 -3.22
N LEU A 48 3.45 -17.12 -4.24
CA LEU A 48 3.10 -17.52 -5.59
C LEU A 48 4.32 -17.32 -6.49
N GLU A 49 4.84 -18.42 -7.03
CA GLU A 49 5.97 -18.43 -7.97
C GLU A 49 5.49 -17.96 -9.36
N LEU A 50 5.68 -16.67 -9.66
CA LEU A 50 5.33 -16.06 -10.96
C LEU A 50 6.58 -15.63 -11.76
N GLY A 51 7.77 -16.04 -11.31
CA GLY A 51 9.07 -15.76 -11.92
C GLY A 51 9.87 -14.65 -11.22
N ASP A 52 11.17 -14.57 -11.53
CA ASP A 52 12.21 -13.84 -10.77
C ASP A 52 12.14 -12.30 -10.82
N HIS A 53 11.04 -11.75 -11.34
CA HIS A 53 10.82 -10.31 -11.46
C HIS A 53 9.53 -9.86 -10.77
N VAL A 54 8.75 -10.81 -10.24
CA VAL A 54 7.48 -10.55 -9.57
C VAL A 54 7.51 -11.23 -8.21
N PHE A 55 7.31 -10.44 -7.16
CA PHE A 55 6.97 -10.95 -5.84
C PHE A 55 5.44 -11.04 -5.74
N ALA A 56 4.92 -12.25 -5.55
CA ALA A 56 3.49 -12.45 -5.40
C ALA A 56 3.14 -13.33 -4.20
N LEU A 57 2.02 -13.01 -3.57
CA LEU A 57 1.48 -13.82 -2.47
C LEU A 57 -0.04 -13.80 -2.47
N LYS A 58 -0.62 -14.87 -1.94
CA LYS A 58 -2.02 -15.00 -1.60
C LYS A 58 -2.16 -14.97 -0.07
N ARG A 59 -3.09 -14.14 0.43
CA ARG A 59 -3.60 -14.25 1.79
C ARG A 59 -5.04 -14.71 1.74
N GLU A 60 -5.43 -15.61 2.62
CA GLU A 60 -6.77 -16.17 2.67
C GLU A 60 -7.29 -16.18 4.10
N ASN A 61 -8.52 -15.74 4.30
CA ASN A 61 -9.23 -15.98 5.54
C ASN A 61 -10.07 -17.24 5.37
N GLU A 62 -9.66 -18.33 6.01
CA GLU A 62 -10.30 -19.64 5.87
C GLU A 62 -11.75 -19.65 6.38
N HIS A 63 -12.09 -18.80 7.36
CA HIS A 63 -13.44 -18.72 7.91
C HIS A 63 -14.42 -18.03 6.96
N THR A 64 -13.97 -17.02 6.22
CA THR A 64 -14.83 -16.28 5.27
C THR A 64 -14.70 -16.77 3.83
N GLY A 65 -13.60 -17.45 3.51
CA GLY A 65 -13.19 -17.83 2.15
C GLY A 65 -12.69 -16.64 1.31
N GLU A 66 -12.47 -15.47 1.92
CA GLU A 66 -12.00 -14.29 1.20
C GLU A 66 -10.50 -14.34 0.97
N SER A 67 -10.08 -13.94 -0.24
CA SER A 67 -8.67 -13.96 -0.64
C SER A 67 -8.21 -12.61 -1.17
N VAL A 68 -6.95 -12.29 -0.86
CA VAL A 68 -6.24 -11.12 -1.38
C VAL A 68 -4.98 -11.60 -2.11
N TYR A 69 -4.76 -11.05 -3.30
CA TYR A 69 -3.56 -11.31 -4.09
C TYR A 69 -2.73 -10.04 -4.15
N LEU A 70 -1.47 -10.16 -3.74
CA LEU A 70 -0.46 -9.14 -3.95
C LEU A 70 0.43 -9.57 -5.11
N VAL A 71 0.65 -8.65 -6.05
CA VAL A 71 1.57 -8.84 -7.17
C VAL A 71 2.40 -7.56 -7.30
N VAL A 72 3.69 -7.65 -6.99
CA VAL A 72 4.62 -6.53 -6.99
C VAL A 72 5.75 -6.83 -7.95
N ASN A 73 5.97 -5.92 -8.90
CA ASN A 73 7.17 -5.92 -9.71
C ASN A 73 8.36 -5.48 -8.85
N VAL A 74 9.40 -6.30 -8.76
CA VAL A 74 10.60 -6.03 -7.95
C VAL A 74 11.79 -5.55 -8.79
N ARG A 75 11.61 -5.36 -10.11
CA ARG A 75 12.68 -4.88 -10.99
C ARG A 75 12.65 -3.35 -11.14
N PRO A 76 13.81 -2.66 -11.09
CA PRO A 76 13.87 -1.20 -11.16
C PRO A 76 13.37 -0.58 -12.49
N ASN A 77 13.40 -1.34 -13.59
CA ASN A 77 13.33 -0.76 -14.93
C ASN A 77 12.28 -1.36 -15.88
N ARG A 78 11.09 -1.70 -15.39
CA ARG A 78 9.93 -1.82 -16.27
C ARG A 78 8.73 -1.19 -15.60
N GLN A 79 8.15 -0.19 -16.25
CA GLN A 79 6.89 0.45 -15.88
C GLN A 79 5.73 -0.56 -16.03
N GLY A 80 5.72 -1.60 -15.19
CA GLY A 80 4.56 -2.45 -14.98
C GLY A 80 3.83 -1.94 -13.75
N LYS A 81 2.67 -1.32 -13.94
CA LYS A 81 1.78 -0.93 -12.83
C LYS A 81 1.44 -2.20 -12.04
N GLY A 82 1.89 -2.28 -10.79
CA GLY A 82 1.46 -3.35 -9.88
C GLY A 82 -0.06 -3.32 -9.75
N ARG A 83 -0.72 -4.45 -10.02
CA ARG A 83 -2.16 -4.61 -9.85
C ARG A 83 -2.43 -5.35 -8.56
N PHE A 84 -3.26 -4.76 -7.71
CA PHE A 84 -3.72 -5.38 -6.47
C PHE A 84 -5.14 -5.91 -6.69
N GLY A 85 -5.33 -7.22 -6.51
CA GLY A 85 -6.61 -7.88 -6.77
C GLY A 85 -7.27 -8.36 -5.49
N ILE A 86 -8.52 -8.00 -5.27
CA ILE A 86 -9.36 -8.55 -4.20
C ILE A 86 -10.33 -9.54 -4.84
N LYS A 87 -10.31 -10.80 -4.38
CA LYS A 87 -11.27 -11.82 -4.82
C LYS A 87 -12.23 -12.13 -3.68
N ARG A 88 -13.50 -11.79 -3.88
CA ARG A 88 -14.63 -12.30 -3.08
C ARG A 88 -15.32 -13.40 -3.89
N ARG A 89 -15.98 -14.35 -3.23
CA ARG A 89 -16.68 -15.49 -3.88
C ARG A 89 -17.35 -15.04 -5.19
N GLY A 90 -16.91 -15.59 -6.33
CA GLY A 90 -17.47 -15.31 -7.66
C GLY A 90 -17.00 -14.05 -8.41
N PHE A 91 -16.23 -13.13 -7.79
CA PHE A 91 -15.86 -11.85 -8.44
C PHE A 91 -14.41 -11.43 -8.14
N VAL A 92 -13.69 -10.99 -9.18
CA VAL A 92 -12.33 -10.43 -9.10
C VAL A 92 -12.43 -8.92 -9.33
N TYR A 93 -12.00 -8.11 -8.36
CA TYR A 93 -11.83 -6.68 -8.53
C TYR A 93 -10.35 -6.38 -8.82
N GLY A 94 -10.07 -5.63 -9.88
CA GLY A 94 -8.73 -5.25 -10.34
C GLY A 94 -8.58 -3.77 -10.59
#